data_AF-A0A351SVL7-F1
#
_entry.id   AF-A0A351SVL7-F1
#
_cell.length_a   1.000
_cell.length_b   1.000
_cell.length_c   1.000
_cell.angle_alpha   90.00
_cell.angle_beta   90.00
_cell.angle_gamma   90.00
#
_symmetry.space_group_name_H-M   'P 1'
#
loop_
_entity.id
_entity.type
_entity.pdbx_description
1 polymer ?
#
loop_
_entity_poly.entity_id
_entity_poly.type
_entity_poly.pdbx_seq_one_letter_code
_entity_poly.pdbx_strand_id
1 'polypeptide(L)'
;MLPDPWVERAWEIHRQLECLPVGTILKATVWLEERHRKAPHWKTAVAIALHYLVLAIREEGQAHADMIEEYLFRAVRWREAAILRLNEICPPTVRQGSGISCGH
;
A
#
# COMPACT_ATOMS: atom_id res chain seq x y z
N MET A 1 -19.80 5.56 -3.73
CA MET A 1 -18.36 5.38 -4.02
C MET A 1 -17.94 4.15 -3.23
N LEU A 2 -17.61 3.03 -3.88
CA LEU A 2 -17.09 1.86 -3.16
C LEU A 2 -15.73 2.28 -2.56
N PRO A 3 -15.41 1.93 -1.31
CA PRO A 3 -14.14 2.32 -0.72
C PRO A 3 -12.98 1.69 -1.52
N ASP A 4 -11.87 2.42 -1.65
CA ASP A 4 -10.65 1.90 -2.28
C ASP A 4 -10.22 0.62 -1.53
N PRO A 5 -9.99 -0.53 -2.20
CA PRO A 5 -9.63 -1.79 -1.54
C PRO A 5 -8.41 -1.69 -0.61
N TRP A 6 -7.49 -0.75 -0.87
CA TRP A 6 -6.35 -0.48 0.01
C TRP A 6 -6.79 0.19 1.31
N VAL A 7 -7.77 1.08 1.23
CA VAL A 7 -8.35 1.76 2.39
C VAL A 7 -9.17 0.76 3.22
N GLU A 8 -9.97 -0.12 2.59
CA GLU A 8 -10.68 -1.19 3.30
C GLU A 8 -9.72 -2.10 4.06
N ARG A 9 -8.63 -2.52 3.39
CA ARG A 9 -7.63 -3.37 4.01
C ARG A 9 -6.88 -2.66 5.12
N ALA A 10 -6.58 -1.37 4.98
CA ALA A 10 -5.97 -0.57 6.03
C ALA A 10 -6.86 -0.46 7.27
N TRP A 11 -8.18 -0.29 7.10
CA TRP A 11 -9.14 -0.30 8.22
C TRP A 11 -9.19 -1.65 8.95
N GLU A 12 -9.15 -2.76 8.21
CA GLU A 12 -9.09 -4.09 8.83
C GLU A 12 -7.81 -4.27 9.67
N ILE A 13 -6.66 -3.88 9.12
CA ILE A 13 -5.38 -3.94 9.83
C ILE A 13 -5.38 -2.99 11.03
N HIS A 14 -5.91 -1.77 10.88
CA HIS A 14 -6.04 -0.81 11.97
C HIS A 14 -6.74 -1.43 13.19
N ARG A 15 -7.86 -2.14 12.97
CA ARG A 15 -8.58 -2.85 14.04
C ARG A 15 -7.72 -3.91 14.71
N GLN A 16 -6.91 -4.65 13.95
CA GLN A 16 -6.00 -5.67 14.50
C GLN A 16 -4.84 -5.06 15.30
N LEU A 17 -4.43 -3.85 14.96
CA LEU A 17 -3.31 -3.14 15.60
C LEU A 17 -3.75 -2.09 16.61
N GLU A 18 -5.04 -2.06 16.99
CA GLU A 18 -5.62 -0.97 17.77
C GLU A 18 -4.93 -0.75 19.13
N CYS A 19 -4.46 -1.84 19.74
CA CYS A 19 -3.77 -1.86 21.03
C CYS A 19 -2.29 -1.47 20.95
N LEU A 20 -1.72 -1.38 19.73
CA LEU A 20 -0.33 -1.01 19.55
C LEU A 20 -0.16 0.52 19.54
N PRO A 21 0.85 1.06 20.23
CA PRO A 21 1.22 2.46 20.10
C PRO A 21 1.57 2.82 18.66
N VAL A 22 1.20 4.03 18.22
CA VAL A 22 1.53 4.55 16.88
C VAL A 22 3.05 4.45 16.62
N GLY A 23 3.87 4.80 17.60
CA GLY A 23 5.32 4.70 17.49
C GLY A 23 5.84 3.28 17.27
N THR A 24 5.14 2.24 17.73
CA THR A 24 5.48 0.84 17.47
C THR A 24 5.22 0.48 16.01
N ILE A 25 4.07 0.91 15.48
CA ILE A 25 3.71 0.71 14.07
C ILE A 25 4.74 1.42 13.18
N LEU A 26 5.07 2.68 13.48
CA LEU A 26 6.07 3.46 12.73
C LEU A 26 7.45 2.79 12.72
N LYS A 27 7.93 2.32 13.88
CA LYS A 27 9.22 1.58 13.96
C LYS A 27 9.20 0.31 13.10
N ALA A 28 8.11 -0.45 13.14
CA ALA A 28 7.95 -1.65 12.30
C ALA A 28 7.95 -1.28 10.82
N THR A 29 7.29 -0.19 10.43
CA THR A 29 7.26 0.30 9.04
C THR A 29 8.66 0.69 8.56
N VAL A 30 9.41 1.47 9.33
CA VAL A 30 10.79 1.86 8.98
C VAL A 30 11.70 0.64 8.86
N TRP A 31 11.55 -0.34 9.76
CA TRP A 31 12.28 -1.60 9.65
C TRP A 31 11.92 -2.38 8.37
N LEU A 32 10.65 -2.39 7.96
CA LEU A 32 10.22 -2.99 6.69
C LEU A 32 10.81 -2.25 5.48
N GLU A 33 10.91 -0.91 5.51
CA GLU A 33 11.56 -0.13 4.45
C GLU A 33 13.04 -0.51 4.29
N GLU A 34 13.77 -0.61 5.40
CA GLU A 34 15.17 -1.05 5.40
C GLU A 34 15.31 -2.47 4.85
N ARG A 35 14.42 -3.38 5.28
CA ARG A 35 14.38 -4.75 4.77
C ARG A 35 14.10 -4.77 3.27
N HIS A 36 13.15 -3.97 2.79
CA HIS A 36 12.83 -3.86 1.38
C HIS A 36 14.02 -3.32 0.56
N ARG A 37 14.81 -2.38 1.11
CA ARG A 37 16.02 -1.89 0.43
C ARG A 37 17.04 -3.00 0.18
N LYS A 38 17.17 -3.93 1.13
CA LYS A 38 18.10 -5.08 1.03
C LYS A 38 17.56 -6.21 0.17
N ALA A 39 16.25 -6.45 0.23
CA ALA A 39 15.57 -7.51 -0.51
C ALA A 39 14.21 -6.99 -1.03
N PRO A 40 14.20 -6.35 -2.22
CA PRO A 40 12.98 -5.79 -2.78
C PRO A 40 11.94 -6.87 -3.07
N HIS A 41 10.72 -6.68 -2.58
CA HIS A 41 9.62 -7.62 -2.81
C HIS A 41 8.27 -6.91 -2.75
N TRP A 42 7.41 -7.16 -3.74
CA TRP A 42 6.12 -6.47 -3.87
C TRP A 42 5.23 -6.61 -2.62
N LYS A 43 5.18 -7.79 -2.00
CA LYS A 43 4.43 -7.98 -0.73
C LYS A 43 4.94 -7.11 0.41
N THR A 44 6.25 -6.87 0.48
CA THR A 44 6.83 -5.99 1.50
C THR A 44 6.46 -4.54 1.21
N ALA A 45 6.51 -4.11 -0.05
CA ALA A 45 6.02 -2.79 -0.46
C ALA A 45 4.51 -2.60 -0.15
N VAL A 46 3.67 -3.61 -0.39
CA VAL A 46 2.24 -3.61 0.01
C VAL A 46 2.10 -3.42 1.51
N ALA A 47 2.84 -4.18 2.32
CA ALA A 47 2.77 -4.08 3.78
C ALA A 47 3.16 -2.68 4.27
N ILE A 48 4.22 -2.08 3.69
CA ILE A 48 4.65 -0.72 4.03
C ILE A 48 3.56 0.30 3.66
N ALA A 49 2.97 0.21 2.46
CA ALA A 49 1.91 1.11 2.04
C ALA A 49 0.69 1.04 2.98
N LEU A 50 0.26 -0.17 3.35
CA LEU A 50 -0.85 -0.38 4.28
C LEU A 50 -0.53 0.14 5.68
N HIS A 51 0.70 -0.03 6.16
CA HIS A 51 1.10 0.54 7.46
C HIS A 51 1.03 2.07 7.46
N TYR A 52 1.43 2.74 6.38
CA TYR A 52 1.31 4.19 6.29
C TYR A 52 -0.15 4.66 6.24
N LEU A 53 -1.04 3.93 5.56
CA LEU A 53 -2.48 4.20 5.65
C LEU A 53 -3.01 4.03 7.08
N VAL A 54 -2.58 2.99 7.81
CA VAL A 54 -2.94 2.80 9.22
C VAL A 54 -2.44 3.96 10.08
N LEU A 55 -1.22 4.44 9.85
CA LEU A 55 -0.67 5.61 10.55
C LEU A 55 -1.51 6.86 10.27
N ALA A 56 -1.87 7.13 9.00
CA ALA A 56 -2.74 8.25 8.63
C ALA A 56 -4.11 8.18 9.33
N ILE A 57 -4.75 6.99 9.35
CA ILE A 57 -6.02 6.74 10.04
C ILE A 57 -5.90 7.04 11.55
N ARG A 58 -4.77 6.70 12.18
CA ARG A 58 -4.55 6.94 13.62
C ARG A 58 -4.36 8.42 13.94
N GLU A 59 -3.78 9.19 13.02
CA GLU A 59 -3.55 10.63 13.19
C GLU A 59 -4.79 11.49 12.89
N GLU A 60 -5.77 10.98 12.11
CA GLU A 60 -7.02 11.68 11.78
C GLU A 60 -7.79 12.13 13.05
N GLY A 61 -7.68 11.38 14.14
CA GLY A 61 -8.26 11.73 15.44
C GLY A 61 -7.44 12.71 16.30
N GLN A 62 -6.24 13.11 15.86
CA GLN A 62 -5.28 13.90 16.67
C GLN A 62 -4.95 15.28 16.10
N ALA A 63 -5.64 15.73 15.03
CA ALA A 63 -5.45 17.04 14.39
C ALA A 63 -4.03 17.33 13.85
N HIS A 64 -3.22 16.29 13.62
CA HIS A 64 -1.89 16.41 13.02
C HIS A 64 -1.96 16.37 11.48
N ALA A 65 -2.53 17.40 10.86
CA ALA A 65 -2.75 17.45 9.41
C ALA A 65 -1.49 17.19 8.57
N ASP A 66 -0.36 17.80 8.93
CA ASP A 66 0.92 17.63 8.22
C ASP A 66 1.41 16.17 8.24
N MET A 67 1.18 15.46 9.35
CA MET A 67 1.57 14.05 9.50
C MET A 67 0.66 13.14 8.67
N ILE A 68 -0.64 13.46 8.60
CA ILE A 68 -1.60 12.72 7.78
C ILE A 68 -1.18 12.82 6.30
N GLU A 69 -0.88 14.03 5.81
CA GLU A 69 -0.45 14.25 4.43
C GLU A 69 0.84 13.47 4.10
N GLU A 70 1.84 13.54 4.98
CA GLU A 70 3.10 12.79 4.80
C GLU A 70 2.86 11.28 4.75
N TYR A 71 2.02 10.74 5.65
CA TYR A 71 1.71 9.31 5.66
C TYR A 71 0.92 8.88 4.42
N LEU A 72 -0.05 9.67 3.98
CA LEU A 72 -0.79 9.39 2.74
C LEU A 72 0.14 9.43 1.52
N PHE A 73 1.02 10.41 1.44
CA PHE A 73 2.02 10.52 0.38
C PHE A 73 2.92 9.28 0.33
N ARG A 74 3.45 8.84 1.48
CA ARG A 74 4.26 7.62 1.57
C ARG A 74 3.48 6.37 1.21
N ALA A 75 2.23 6.26 1.65
CA ALA A 75 1.36 5.14 1.30
C ALA A 75 1.18 5.01 -0.22
N VAL A 76 0.91 6.13 -0.91
CA VAL A 76 0.77 6.15 -2.37
C VAL A 76 2.06 5.73 -3.06
N ARG A 77 3.21 6.28 -2.65
CA ARG A 77 4.51 5.92 -3.22
C ARG A 77 4.83 4.42 -3.09
N TRP A 78 4.55 3.84 -1.93
CA TRP A 78 4.79 2.41 -1.71
C TRP A 78 3.78 1.53 -2.42
N ARG A 79 2.53 1.98 -2.60
CA ARG A 79 1.53 1.31 -3.45
C ARG A 79 2.00 1.24 -4.90
N GLU A 80 2.49 2.36 -5.44
CA GLU A 80 3.03 2.40 -6.81
C GLU A 80 4.25 1.48 -6.94
N ALA A 81 5.17 1.51 -5.98
CA ALA A 81 6.30 0.60 -5.96
C ALA A 81 5.87 -0.88 -5.93
N ALA A 82 4.85 -1.22 -5.15
CA ALA A 82 4.28 -2.56 -5.11
C ALA A 82 3.69 -2.99 -6.45
N ILE A 83 2.92 -2.11 -7.11
CA ILE A 83 2.31 -2.37 -8.42
C ILE A 83 3.39 -2.56 -9.48
N LEU A 84 4.40 -1.69 -9.53
CA LEU A 84 5.52 -1.80 -10.47
C LEU A 84 6.24 -3.15 -10.31
N ARG A 85 6.57 -3.54 -9.08
CA ARG A 85 7.23 -4.83 -8.79
C ARG A 85 6.34 -6.03 -9.07
N LEU A 86 5.04 -5.93 -8.84
CA LEU A 86 4.11 -7.00 -9.19
C LEU A 86 4.06 -7.19 -10.70
N ASN A 87 4.01 -6.10 -11.47
CA ASN A 87 3.98 -6.13 -12.93
C ASN A 87 5.29 -6.67 -13.54
N GLU A 88 6.43 -6.52 -12.86
CA GLU A 88 7.70 -7.17 -13.27
C GLU A 88 7.62 -8.71 -13.17
N ILE A 89 6.86 -9.24 -12.20
CA ILE A 89 6.75 -10.69 -11.93
C ILE A 89 5.58 -11.32 -12.71
N CYS A 90 4.46 -10.60 -12.77
CA CYS A 90 3.24 -10.99 -13.45
C CYS A 90 2.78 -9.80 -14.29
N PRO A 91 3.33 -9.61 -15.50
CA PRO A 91 2.90 -8.52 -16.35
C PRO A 91 1.40 -8.65 -16.60
N PRO A 92 0.64 -7.54 -16.56
CA PRO A 92 -0.77 -7.59 -16.92
C PRO A 92 -0.86 -8.16 -18.33
N THR A 93 -1.59 -9.27 -18.49
CA THR A 93 -1.83 -9.87 -19.79
C THR A 93 -2.38 -8.77 -20.67
N VAL A 94 -1.60 -8.33 -21.65
CA VAL A 94 -2.03 -7.32 -22.61
C VAL A 94 -3.33 -7.86 -23.18
N ARG A 95 -4.47 -7.21 -22.89
CA ARG A 95 -5.68 -7.38 -23.70
C ARG A 95 -5.34 -6.82 -25.08
N GLN A 96 -4.57 -7.56 -25.86
CA GLN A 96 -4.58 -7.37 -27.29
C GLN A 96 -5.99 -7.77 -27.69
N GLY A 97 -6.76 -6.78 -28.14
CA GLY A 97 -8.04 -7.03 -28.75
C GLY A 97 -7.84 -8.07 -29.85
N SER A 98 -8.32 -9.28 -29.61
CA SER A 98 -8.59 -10.22 -30.68
C SER A 98 -9.78 -9.66 -31.45
N GLY A 99 -9.49 -8.71 -32.34
CA GLY A 99 -10.30 -8.53 -33.53
C GLY A 99 -10.31 -9.86 -34.27
N ILE A 100 -11.41 -10.61 -34.12
CA ILE A 100 -11.69 -11.72 -35.03
C ILE A 100 -12.39 -11.10 -36.23
N SER A 101 -11.59 -10.70 -37.21
CA SER A 101 -12.02 -10.62 -38.60
C SER A 101 -11.13 -11.59 -39.38
N CYS A 102 -11.79 -12.60 -39.95
CA CYS A 102 -11.40 -13.58 -40.98
C CYS A 102 -12.26 -14.82 -40.68
N GLY A 103 -13.37 -15.08 -41.38
CA GLY A 103 -13.42 -15.32 -42.81
C GLY A 103 -13.33 -16.82 -43.04
N HIS A 104 -14.48 -17.47 -43.25
CA HIS A 104 -14.80 -18.51 -44.25
C HIS A 104 -16.29 -18.85 -44.14
#